data_AF-A0A6L8FHS8-F1
#
_entry.id   AF-A0A6L8FHS8-F1
#
_cell.length_a   1.000
_cell.length_b   1.000
_cell.length_c   1.000
_cell.angle_alpha   90.00
_cell.angle_beta   90.00
_cell.angle_gamma   90.00
#
_symmetry.space_group_name_H-M   'P 1'
#
loop_
_entity.id
_entity.type
_entity.pdbx_description
1 polymer ?
#
loop_
_entity_poly.entity_id
_entity_poly.type
_entity_poly.pdbx_seq_one_letter_code
_entity_poly.pdbx_strand_id
1 'polypeptide(L)'
;MTDDELKALVANLAVAQDRTDAQMAANAVQMAKTDAKLNRLAEMYGGVGNSQGAARDQIDAQLAANAAQMAKTDAKLDRLAEMYGGVGNSQGAVTEEFYYNSLKADPVLAGMRFDIIDKNVTRSHAGLEDEFDLILVNGREVFVVEVKYKAHKRDLERLLNKKAVNFRNLFPEHASRRQRFALAAFHIHDELKQAALGRGVTVLQRKGDVIETLAA
;
A
#
# COMPACT_ATOMS: atom_id res chain seq x y z
N MET A 1 13.99 99.16 44.87
CA MET A 1 13.28 98.80 43.64
C MET A 1 12.46 100.01 43.22
N THR A 2 12.71 100.56 42.04
CA THR A 2 11.95 101.70 41.50
C THR A 2 10.64 101.22 40.87
N ASP A 3 9.67 102.12 40.69
CA ASP A 3 8.37 101.80 40.09
C ASP A 3 8.51 101.28 38.64
N ASP A 4 9.56 101.71 37.95
CA ASP A 4 9.91 101.25 36.59
C ASP A 4 10.51 99.83 36.59
N GLU A 5 11.31 99.48 37.60
CA GLU A 5 11.81 98.11 37.79
C GLU A 5 10.67 97.13 38.08
N LEU A 6 9.64 97.56 38.84
CA LEU A 6 8.46 96.76 39.12
C LEU A 6 7.60 96.54 37.87
N LYS A 7 7.36 97.59 37.07
CA LYS A 7 6.63 97.49 35.79
C LYS A 7 7.33 96.57 34.80
N ALA A 8 8.66 96.66 34.70
CA ALA A 8 9.46 95.78 33.84
C ALA A 8 9.37 94.32 34.28
N LEU A 9 9.39 94.04 35.60
CA LEU A 9 9.24 92.69 36.13
C LEU A 9 7.86 92.10 35.83
N VAL A 10 6.79 92.88 36.03
CA VAL A 10 5.40 92.44 35.74
C VAL A 10 5.21 92.17 34.24
N ALA A 11 5.77 93.02 33.37
CA ALA A 11 5.72 92.80 31.92
C ALA A 11 6.48 91.53 31.50
N ASN A 12 7.66 91.28 32.07
CA ASN A 12 8.43 90.06 31.81
C ASN A 12 7.70 88.81 32.32
N LEU A 13 7.02 88.90 33.46
CA LEU A 13 6.23 87.82 34.02
C LEU A 13 5.01 87.49 33.14
N ALA A 14 4.32 88.50 32.62
CA ALA A 14 3.20 88.32 31.68
C ALA A 14 3.67 87.60 30.40
N VAL A 15 4.80 88.01 29.81
CA VAL A 15 5.38 87.35 28.64
C VAL A 15 5.82 85.91 28.94
N ALA A 16 6.37 85.66 30.13
CA ALA A 16 6.73 84.30 30.55
C ALA A 16 5.47 83.43 30.70
N GLN A 17 4.39 83.98 31.26
CA GLN A 17 3.13 83.28 31.42
C GLN A 17 2.47 82.94 30.08
N ASP A 18 2.41 83.88 29.14
CA ASP A 18 1.90 83.63 27.78
C ASP A 18 2.69 82.53 27.07
N ARG A 19 4.02 82.49 27.25
CA ARG A 19 4.87 81.42 26.72
C ARG A 19 4.58 80.08 27.37
N THR A 20 4.36 80.06 28.68
CA THR A 20 3.98 78.85 29.41
C THR A 20 2.62 78.34 28.94
N ASP A 21 1.63 79.21 28.76
CA ASP A 21 0.30 78.84 28.28
C ASP A 21 0.35 78.30 26.84
N ALA A 22 1.12 78.94 25.96
CA ALA A 22 1.35 78.43 24.61
C ALA A 22 2.05 77.06 24.60
N GLN A 23 3.03 76.85 25.49
CA GLN A 23 3.72 75.57 25.63
C GLN A 23 2.79 74.48 26.16
N MET A 24 1.92 74.79 27.13
CA MET A 24 0.92 73.85 27.65
C MET A 24 -0.10 73.46 26.57
N ALA A 25 -0.57 74.42 25.78
CA ALA A 25 -1.47 74.16 24.65
C ALA A 25 -0.82 73.27 23.59
N ALA A 26 0.44 73.54 23.24
CA ALA A 26 1.21 72.71 22.30
C ALA A 26 1.41 71.28 22.83
N ASN A 27 1.71 71.14 24.12
CA ASN A 27 1.86 69.84 24.77
C ASN A 27 0.54 69.06 24.78
N ALA A 28 -0.59 69.70 25.10
CA ALA A 28 -1.91 69.06 25.08
C ALA A 28 -2.26 68.51 23.69
N VAL A 29 -1.98 69.27 22.63
CA VAL A 29 -2.16 68.81 21.24
C VAL A 29 -1.26 67.62 20.92
N GLN A 30 -0.02 67.63 21.40
CA GLN A 30 0.92 66.54 21.18
C GLN A 30 0.53 65.26 21.94
N MET A 31 -0.01 65.40 23.15
CA MET A 31 -0.57 64.28 23.92
C MET A 31 -1.77 63.67 23.22
N ALA A 32 -2.74 64.48 22.77
CA ALA A 32 -3.90 63.99 22.01
C ALA A 32 -3.50 63.25 20.72
N LYS A 33 -2.46 63.74 20.01
CA LYS A 33 -1.89 63.04 18.84
C LYS A 33 -1.24 61.71 19.22
N THR A 34 -0.65 61.63 20.41
CA THR A 34 0.00 60.41 20.92
C THR A 34 -1.04 59.36 21.30
N ASP A 35 -2.10 59.76 22.02
CA ASP A 35 -3.21 58.88 22.38
C ASP A 35 -3.92 58.33 21.13
N ALA A 36 -4.16 59.18 20.13
CA ALA A 36 -4.73 58.74 18.86
C ALA A 36 -3.84 57.71 18.13
N LYS A 37 -2.51 57.86 18.20
CA LYS A 37 -1.57 56.87 17.63
C LYS A 37 -1.57 55.56 18.44
N LEU A 38 -1.60 55.64 19.77
CA LEU A 38 -1.64 54.46 20.64
C LEU A 38 -2.93 53.66 20.44
N ASN A 39 -4.08 54.33 20.32
CA ASN A 39 -5.36 53.66 20.06
C ASN A 39 -5.35 52.95 18.70
N ARG A 40 -4.87 53.61 17.63
CA ARG A 40 -4.71 52.96 16.31
C ARG A 40 -3.78 51.76 16.35
N LEU A 41 -2.70 51.86 17.13
CA LEU A 41 -1.74 50.78 17.29
C LEU A 41 -2.36 49.59 18.02
N ALA A 42 -3.14 49.83 19.08
CA ALA A 42 -3.86 48.81 19.82
C ALA A 42 -4.90 48.08 18.94
N GLU A 43 -5.67 48.82 18.14
CA GLU A 43 -6.62 48.24 17.17
C GLU A 43 -5.93 47.36 16.13
N MET A 44 -4.78 47.82 15.59
CA MET A 44 -3.99 47.07 14.62
C MET A 44 -3.48 45.75 15.22
N TYR A 45 -2.89 45.78 16.42
CA TYR A 45 -2.39 44.56 17.06
C TYR A 45 -3.50 43.61 17.51
N GLY A 46 -4.64 44.12 17.97
CA GLY A 46 -5.81 43.29 18.31
C GLY A 46 -6.38 42.53 17.11
N GLY A 47 -6.47 43.18 15.94
CA GLY A 47 -6.92 42.54 14.69
C GLY A 47 -5.97 41.45 14.18
N VAL A 48 -4.67 41.62 14.38
CA VAL A 48 -3.64 40.64 13.99
C VAL A 48 -3.71 39.38 14.87
N GLY A 49 -3.93 39.51 16.17
CA GLY A 49 -4.09 38.36 17.08
C GLY A 49 -5.29 37.49 16.73
N ASN A 50 -6.44 38.12 16.46
CA ASN A 50 -7.68 37.40 16.13
C ASN A 50 -7.60 36.68 14.77
N SER A 51 -6.99 37.31 13.77
CA SER A 51 -6.83 36.70 12.44
C SER A 51 -5.84 35.54 12.44
N GLN A 52 -4.77 35.59 13.25
CA GLN A 52 -3.85 34.47 13.41
C GLN A 52 -4.49 33.28 14.15
N GLY A 53 -5.34 33.53 15.15
CA GLY A 53 -6.07 32.47 15.85
C GLY A 53 -7.02 31.71 14.92
N ALA A 54 -7.87 32.44 14.19
CA ALA A 54 -8.80 31.84 13.23
C ALA A 54 -8.09 31.05 12.11
N ALA A 55 -6.95 31.55 11.62
CA ALA A 55 -6.16 30.84 10.62
C ALA A 55 -5.57 29.52 11.16
N ARG A 56 -5.14 29.50 12.43
CA ARG A 56 -4.68 28.27 13.10
C ARG A 56 -5.81 27.25 13.25
N ASP A 57 -6.97 27.68 13.73
CA ASP A 57 -8.13 26.79 13.90
C ASP A 57 -8.56 26.16 12.57
N GLN A 58 -8.52 26.93 11.47
CA GLN A 58 -8.81 26.41 10.13
C GLN A 58 -7.77 25.38 9.66
N ILE A 59 -6.48 25.63 9.91
CA ILE A 59 -5.39 24.69 9.59
C ILE A 59 -5.57 23.40 10.39
N ASP A 60 -5.84 23.48 11.69
CA ASP A 60 -6.01 22.33 12.56
C ASP A 60 -7.24 21.49 12.16
N ALA A 61 -8.35 22.15 11.83
CA ALA A 61 -9.54 21.48 11.32
C ALA A 61 -9.29 20.78 9.98
N GLN A 62 -8.55 21.42 9.07
CA GLN A 62 -8.18 20.83 7.78
C GLN A 62 -7.25 19.63 7.96
N LEU A 63 -6.27 19.72 8.86
CA LEU A 63 -5.36 18.61 9.19
C LEU A 63 -6.12 17.43 9.80
N ALA A 64 -7.04 17.68 10.72
CA ALA A 64 -7.88 16.65 11.32
C ALA A 64 -8.79 15.97 10.28
N ALA A 65 -9.40 16.75 9.38
CA ALA A 65 -10.23 16.23 8.29
C ALA A 65 -9.40 15.36 7.32
N ASN A 66 -8.20 15.82 6.97
CA ASN A 66 -7.28 15.07 6.11
C ASN A 66 -6.85 13.76 6.78
N ALA A 67 -6.47 13.80 8.06
CA ALA A 67 -6.10 12.60 8.81
C ALA A 67 -7.26 11.59 8.88
N ALA A 68 -8.48 12.05 9.13
CA ALA A 68 -9.66 11.19 9.13
C ALA A 68 -9.95 10.60 7.74
N GLN A 69 -9.74 11.37 6.66
CA GLN A 69 -9.89 10.88 5.30
C GLN A 69 -8.81 9.84 4.93
N MET A 70 -7.57 10.06 5.37
CA MET A 70 -6.47 9.11 5.19
C MET A 70 -6.77 7.79 5.92
N ALA A 71 -7.16 7.84 7.19
CA ALA A 71 -7.52 6.65 7.96
C ALA A 71 -8.68 5.86 7.32
N LYS A 72 -9.70 6.55 6.77
CA LYS A 72 -10.77 5.89 6.00
C LYS A 72 -10.29 5.26 4.70
N THR A 73 -9.28 5.84 4.07
CA THR A 73 -8.69 5.32 2.82
C THR A 73 -7.86 4.08 3.12
N ASP A 74 -7.02 4.11 4.14
CA ASP A 74 -6.22 2.97 4.58
C ASP A 74 -7.13 1.78 4.93
N ALA A 75 -8.18 2.01 5.73
CA ALA A 75 -9.14 0.96 6.08
C ALA A 75 -9.87 0.37 4.85
N LYS A 76 -10.08 1.15 3.78
CA LYS A 76 -10.63 0.62 2.52
C LYS A 76 -9.60 -0.19 1.75
N LEU A 77 -8.35 0.25 1.72
CA LEU A 77 -7.25 -0.47 1.08
C LEU A 77 -7.00 -1.81 1.76
N ASP A 78 -7.03 -1.86 3.09
CA ASP A 78 -6.87 -3.09 3.86
C ASP A 78 -7.98 -4.11 3.54
N ARG A 79 -9.25 -3.67 3.53
CA ARG A 79 -10.37 -4.54 3.14
C ARG A 79 -10.26 -5.04 1.71
N LEU A 80 -9.82 -4.18 0.78
CA LEU A 80 -9.57 -4.61 -0.60
C LEU A 80 -8.45 -5.66 -0.64
N ALA A 81 -7.35 -5.45 0.08
CA ALA A 81 -6.25 -6.41 0.14
C ALA A 81 -6.72 -7.77 0.69
N GLU A 82 -7.52 -7.78 1.76
CA GLU A 82 -8.13 -8.99 2.32
C GLU A 82 -9.05 -9.69 1.31
N MET A 83 -9.96 -8.95 0.66
CA MET A 83 -10.88 -9.50 -0.33
C MET A 83 -10.12 -10.08 -1.54
N TYR A 84 -9.15 -9.35 -2.07
CA TYR A 84 -8.33 -9.79 -3.20
C TYR A 84 -7.46 -11.02 -2.83
N GLY A 85 -6.90 -11.05 -1.62
CA GLY A 85 -6.17 -12.20 -1.09
C GLY A 85 -7.06 -13.44 -0.98
N GLY A 86 -8.27 -13.29 -0.44
CA GLY A 86 -9.25 -14.37 -0.32
C GLY A 86 -9.66 -14.95 -1.68
N VAL A 87 -9.87 -14.08 -2.68
CA VAL A 87 -10.21 -14.50 -4.05
C VAL A 87 -9.04 -15.24 -4.72
N GLY A 88 -7.80 -14.74 -4.57
CA GLY A 88 -6.61 -15.39 -5.13
C GLY A 88 -6.37 -16.79 -4.55
N ASN A 89 -6.47 -16.93 -3.22
CA ASN A 89 -6.31 -18.21 -2.53
C ASN A 89 -7.40 -19.21 -2.97
N SER A 90 -8.65 -18.74 -3.09
CA SER A 90 -9.77 -19.58 -3.53
C SER A 90 -9.56 -20.07 -4.98
N GLN A 91 -9.09 -19.20 -5.88
CA GLN A 91 -8.82 -19.59 -7.27
C GLN A 91 -7.69 -20.63 -7.37
N GLY A 92 -6.63 -20.49 -6.56
CA GLY A 92 -5.56 -21.49 -6.46
C GLY A 92 -6.09 -22.85 -6.02
N ALA A 93 -6.79 -22.89 -4.89
CA ALA A 93 -7.33 -24.12 -4.31
C ALA A 93 -8.28 -24.86 -5.26
N VAL A 94 -9.21 -24.14 -5.91
CA VAL A 94 -10.14 -24.75 -6.87
C VAL A 94 -9.41 -25.31 -8.10
N THR A 95 -8.31 -24.67 -8.51
CA THR A 95 -7.51 -25.16 -9.65
C THR A 95 -6.78 -26.45 -9.28
N GLU A 96 -6.10 -26.48 -8.13
CA GLU A 96 -5.42 -27.68 -7.61
C GLU A 96 -6.39 -28.85 -7.43
N GLU A 97 -7.55 -28.58 -6.85
CA GLU A 97 -8.59 -29.59 -6.65
C GLU A 97 -9.11 -30.15 -7.99
N PHE A 98 -9.34 -29.31 -8.99
CA PHE A 98 -9.75 -29.76 -10.32
C PHE A 98 -8.75 -30.74 -10.94
N TYR A 99 -7.46 -30.39 -10.97
CA TYR A 99 -6.44 -31.23 -11.59
C TYR A 99 -6.20 -32.51 -10.80
N TYR A 100 -6.20 -32.43 -9.47
CA TYR A 100 -6.11 -33.63 -8.62
C TYR A 100 -7.27 -34.59 -8.88
N ASN A 101 -8.52 -34.11 -8.86
CA ASN A 101 -9.69 -34.96 -9.07
C ASN A 101 -9.71 -35.56 -10.47
N SER A 102 -9.33 -34.78 -11.48
CA SER A 102 -9.25 -35.25 -12.87
C SER A 102 -8.22 -36.37 -13.04
N LEU A 103 -7.00 -36.16 -12.53
CA LEU A 103 -5.92 -37.15 -12.61
C LEU A 103 -6.11 -38.34 -11.65
N LYS A 104 -6.87 -38.17 -10.57
CA LYS A 104 -7.25 -39.28 -9.69
C LYS A 104 -8.29 -40.19 -10.36
N ALA A 105 -9.25 -39.60 -11.07
CA ALA A 105 -10.31 -40.33 -11.76
C ALA A 105 -9.79 -41.10 -12.99
N ASP A 106 -8.93 -40.47 -13.79
CA ASP A 106 -8.20 -41.12 -14.88
C ASP A 106 -6.70 -40.76 -14.78
N PRO A 107 -5.88 -41.61 -14.12
CA PRO A 107 -4.46 -41.34 -13.86
C PRO A 107 -3.61 -41.55 -15.10
N VAL A 108 -4.01 -40.95 -16.22
CA VAL A 108 -3.27 -40.96 -17.48
C VAL A 108 -2.75 -39.56 -17.77
N LEU A 109 -1.43 -39.45 -17.88
CA LEU A 109 -0.75 -38.20 -18.19
C LEU A 109 0.29 -38.42 -19.30
N ALA A 110 0.22 -37.59 -20.35
CA ALA A 110 1.06 -37.74 -21.54
C ALA A 110 1.05 -39.17 -22.13
N GLY A 111 -0.11 -39.84 -22.09
CA GLY A 111 -0.30 -41.21 -22.57
C GLY A 111 0.21 -42.31 -21.63
N MET A 112 0.64 -41.96 -20.42
CA MET A 112 1.19 -42.90 -19.44
C MET A 112 0.24 -43.04 -18.26
N ARG A 113 -0.03 -44.28 -17.84
CA ARG A 113 -0.81 -44.57 -16.64
C ARG A 113 0.08 -44.46 -15.39
N PHE A 114 -0.46 -43.86 -14.34
CA PHE A 114 0.17 -43.70 -13.04
C PHE A 114 -0.55 -44.52 -11.98
N ASP A 115 0.22 -45.03 -11.02
CA ASP A 115 -0.26 -45.94 -9.97
C ASP A 115 -0.59 -45.16 -8.69
N ILE A 116 0.15 -44.06 -8.45
CA ILE A 116 0.06 -43.23 -7.25
C ILE A 116 -0.08 -41.77 -7.67
N ILE A 117 -0.94 -41.03 -6.96
CA ILE A 117 -1.05 -39.57 -7.03
C ILE A 117 -1.08 -38.99 -5.61
N ASP A 118 -0.11 -38.14 -5.31
CA ASP A 118 -0.04 -37.38 -4.06
C ASP A 118 -0.34 -35.91 -4.34
N LYS A 119 -1.04 -35.25 -3.40
CA LYS A 119 -1.43 -33.83 -3.47
C LYS A 119 -0.82 -33.06 -2.30
N ASN A 120 -0.32 -31.86 -2.58
CA ASN A 120 0.20 -30.89 -1.61
C ASN A 120 1.26 -31.50 -0.69
N VAL A 121 2.29 -32.08 -1.31
CA VAL A 121 3.38 -32.75 -0.60
C VAL A 121 4.43 -31.72 -0.20
N THR A 122 4.55 -31.45 1.10
CA THR A 122 5.65 -30.67 1.67
C THR A 122 6.75 -31.61 2.13
N ARG A 123 8.01 -31.28 1.79
CA ARG A 123 9.17 -32.05 2.28
C ARG A 123 10.30 -31.14 2.69
N SER A 124 10.90 -31.46 3.83
CA SER A 124 12.02 -30.74 4.42
C SER A 124 13.17 -31.71 4.69
N HIS A 125 14.37 -31.40 4.21
CA HIS A 125 15.58 -32.19 4.45
C HIS A 125 16.83 -31.31 4.39
N ALA A 126 17.70 -31.41 5.40
CA ALA A 126 18.97 -30.68 5.47
C ALA A 126 18.86 -29.16 5.25
N GLY A 127 17.82 -28.53 5.80
CA GLY A 127 17.56 -27.09 5.68
C GLY A 127 16.96 -26.66 4.33
N LEU A 128 16.74 -27.60 3.41
CA LEU A 128 15.96 -27.39 2.19
C LEU A 128 14.51 -27.78 2.42
N GLU A 129 13.58 -26.91 2.05
CA GLU A 129 12.14 -27.17 2.11
C GLU A 129 11.45 -26.70 0.83
N ASP A 130 10.55 -27.51 0.29
CA ASP A 130 9.68 -27.14 -0.82
C ASP A 130 8.35 -27.91 -0.75
N GLU A 131 7.36 -27.38 -1.45
CA GLU A 131 6.03 -27.96 -1.60
C GLU A 131 5.77 -28.30 -3.07
N PHE A 132 5.12 -29.43 -3.31
CA PHE A 132 4.80 -29.94 -4.64
C PHE A 132 3.30 -30.20 -4.75
N ASP A 133 2.64 -29.46 -5.66
CA ASP A 133 1.19 -29.43 -5.79
C ASP A 133 0.66 -30.83 -6.14
N LEU A 134 1.21 -31.50 -7.15
CA LEU A 134 0.94 -32.92 -7.43
C LEU A 134 2.21 -33.70 -7.77
N ILE A 135 2.29 -34.93 -7.28
CA ILE A 135 3.30 -35.91 -7.65
C ILE A 135 2.59 -37.17 -8.15
N LEU A 136 2.87 -37.59 -9.38
CA LEU A 136 2.34 -38.84 -9.94
C LEU A 136 3.50 -39.83 -10.12
N VAL A 137 3.32 -41.06 -9.65
CA VAL A 137 4.38 -42.09 -9.69
C VAL A 137 3.87 -43.36 -10.34
N ASN A 138 4.69 -43.94 -11.21
CA ASN A 138 4.57 -45.34 -11.61
C ASN A 138 5.92 -46.06 -11.47
N GLY A 139 5.99 -47.31 -11.92
CA GLY A 139 7.21 -48.12 -11.86
C GLY A 139 8.42 -47.55 -12.62
N ARG A 140 8.23 -46.59 -13.55
CA ARG A 140 9.28 -46.07 -14.44
C ARG A 140 9.50 -44.57 -14.35
N GLU A 141 8.47 -43.81 -14.06
CA GLU A 141 8.45 -42.35 -14.15
C GLU A 141 7.84 -41.70 -12.91
N VAL A 142 8.27 -40.47 -12.65
CA VAL A 142 7.62 -39.55 -11.71
C VAL A 142 7.33 -38.24 -12.42
N PHE A 143 6.10 -37.77 -12.28
CA PHE A 143 5.68 -36.44 -12.72
C PHE A 143 5.52 -35.52 -11.53
N VAL A 144 6.19 -34.38 -11.59
CA VAL A 144 5.95 -33.26 -10.68
C VAL A 144 5.13 -32.22 -11.45
N VAL A 145 3.92 -31.96 -11.00
CA VAL A 145 2.99 -31.04 -11.65
C VAL A 145 2.85 -29.78 -10.81
N GLU A 146 3.23 -28.65 -11.39
CA GLU A 146 2.91 -27.32 -10.83
C GLU A 146 1.55 -26.88 -11.35
N VAL A 147 0.65 -26.51 -10.45
CA VAL A 147 -0.69 -26.06 -10.75
C VAL A 147 -0.80 -24.54 -10.58
N LYS A 148 -1.41 -23.86 -11.56
CA LYS A 148 -1.65 -22.42 -11.54
C LYS A 148 -3.02 -22.10 -12.10
N TYR A 149 -3.79 -21.22 -11.46
CA TYR A 149 -5.03 -20.72 -12.06
C TYR A 149 -4.73 -20.08 -13.44
N LYS A 150 -3.76 -19.16 -13.46
CA LYS A 150 -3.18 -18.59 -14.68
C LYS A 150 -1.66 -18.73 -14.64
N ALA A 151 -1.09 -19.42 -15.63
CA ALA A 151 0.35 -19.61 -15.71
C ALA A 151 1.06 -18.36 -16.25
N HIS A 152 2.18 -18.02 -15.61
CA HIS A 152 3.09 -16.96 -15.99
C HIS A 152 4.50 -17.50 -16.25
N LYS A 153 5.32 -16.74 -16.98
CA LYS A 153 6.71 -17.12 -17.29
C LYS A 153 7.53 -17.45 -16.04
N ARG A 154 7.33 -16.69 -14.96
CA ARG A 154 7.98 -16.94 -13.66
C ARG A 154 7.68 -18.32 -13.08
N ASP A 155 6.50 -18.87 -13.35
CA ASP A 155 6.09 -20.18 -12.82
C ASP A 155 6.87 -21.29 -13.53
N LEU A 156 7.03 -21.18 -14.86
CA LEU A 156 7.89 -22.07 -15.64
C LEU A 156 9.36 -22.00 -15.18
N GLU A 157 9.89 -20.79 -15.00
CA GLU A 157 11.27 -20.63 -14.52
C GLU A 157 11.45 -21.19 -13.10
N ARG A 158 10.48 -20.96 -12.19
CA ARG A 158 10.52 -21.53 -10.84
C ARG A 158 10.43 -23.06 -10.87
N LEU A 159 9.57 -23.63 -11.72
CA LEU A 159 9.44 -25.07 -11.89
C LEU A 159 10.78 -25.71 -12.30
N LEU A 160 11.44 -25.14 -13.31
CA LEU A 160 12.68 -25.69 -13.87
C LEU A 160 13.92 -25.42 -13.02
N ASN A 161 14.06 -24.20 -12.49
CA ASN A 161 15.30 -23.75 -11.88
C ASN A 161 15.31 -23.92 -10.35
N LYS A 162 14.14 -24.08 -9.73
CA LYS A 162 14.01 -24.29 -8.28
C LYS A 162 13.36 -25.65 -7.97
N LYS A 163 12.09 -25.84 -8.34
CA LYS A 163 11.35 -27.04 -7.92
C LYS A 163 11.96 -28.32 -8.46
N ALA A 164 12.41 -28.35 -9.73
CA ALA A 164 13.07 -29.52 -10.29
C ALA A 164 14.39 -29.88 -9.60
N VAL A 165 15.16 -28.86 -9.19
CA VAL A 165 16.41 -29.05 -8.44
C VAL A 165 16.10 -29.56 -7.04
N ASN A 166 15.15 -28.93 -6.36
CA ASN A 166 14.75 -29.29 -5.01
C ASN A 166 14.15 -30.70 -4.95
N PHE A 167 13.31 -31.07 -5.93
CA PHE A 167 12.70 -32.39 -5.99
C PHE A 167 13.77 -33.50 -6.02
N ARG A 168 14.85 -33.32 -6.80
CA ARG A 168 15.95 -34.29 -6.86
C ARG A 168 16.64 -34.51 -5.51
N ASN A 169 16.80 -33.43 -4.74
CA ASN A 169 17.46 -33.47 -3.44
C ASN A 169 16.51 -33.98 -2.34
N LEU A 170 15.23 -33.62 -2.43
CA LEU A 170 14.23 -33.96 -1.43
C LEU A 170 13.69 -35.38 -1.60
N PHE A 171 13.63 -35.92 -2.82
CA PHE A 171 13.06 -37.24 -3.13
C PHE A 171 14.07 -38.19 -3.78
N PRO A 172 15.18 -38.54 -3.09
CA PRO A 172 16.20 -39.44 -3.63
C PRO A 172 15.66 -40.84 -3.97
N GLU A 173 14.55 -41.29 -3.36
CA GLU A 173 13.89 -42.55 -3.68
C GLU A 173 13.36 -42.62 -5.12
N HIS A 174 13.24 -41.48 -5.80
CA HIS A 174 12.83 -41.39 -7.20
C HIS A 174 14.01 -41.18 -8.16
N ALA A 175 15.27 -41.25 -7.70
CA ALA A 175 16.45 -41.04 -8.53
C ALA A 175 16.58 -42.05 -9.68
N SER A 176 16.09 -43.28 -9.52
CA SER A 176 16.09 -44.32 -10.57
C SER A 176 14.94 -44.18 -11.58
N ARG A 177 13.95 -43.32 -11.31
CA ARG A 177 12.81 -43.08 -12.20
C ARG A 177 13.10 -41.90 -13.12
N ARG A 178 12.51 -41.92 -14.32
CA ARG A 178 12.55 -40.75 -15.20
C ARG A 178 11.70 -39.64 -14.59
N GLN A 179 12.34 -38.55 -14.18
CA GLN A 179 11.66 -37.38 -13.65
C GLN A 179 11.18 -36.48 -14.78
N ARG A 180 9.90 -36.12 -14.75
CA ARG A 180 9.27 -35.20 -15.69
C ARG A 180 8.53 -34.11 -14.94
N PHE A 181 8.40 -32.97 -15.60
CA PHE A 181 7.76 -31.79 -15.03
C PHE A 181 6.58 -31.38 -15.91
N ALA A 182 5.51 -30.94 -15.26
CA ALA A 182 4.35 -30.43 -15.92
C ALA A 182 3.89 -29.10 -15.34
N LEU A 183 3.31 -28.26 -16.19
CA LEU A 183 2.63 -27.04 -15.81
C LEU A 183 1.14 -27.19 -16.16
N ALA A 184 0.31 -27.30 -15.13
CA ALA A 184 -1.13 -27.38 -15.25
C ALA A 184 -1.74 -26.01 -14.99
N ALA A 185 -2.56 -25.51 -15.93
CA ALA A 185 -3.24 -24.26 -15.74
C ALA A 185 -4.59 -24.15 -16.44
N PHE A 186 -5.56 -23.52 -15.77
CA PHE A 186 -6.83 -23.15 -16.41
C PHE A 186 -6.60 -22.19 -17.57
N HIS A 187 -5.61 -21.32 -17.45
CA HIS A 187 -5.20 -20.42 -18.52
C HIS A 187 -3.68 -20.38 -18.68
N ILE A 188 -3.20 -20.58 -19.91
CA ILE A 188 -1.81 -20.40 -20.34
C ILE A 188 -1.80 -19.77 -21.73
N HIS A 189 -1.03 -18.71 -21.92
CA HIS A 189 -0.89 -18.06 -23.22
C HIS A 189 -0.04 -18.93 -24.17
N ASP A 190 -0.30 -18.85 -25.47
CA ASP A 190 0.36 -19.71 -26.47
C ASP A 190 1.88 -19.58 -26.46
N GLU A 191 2.42 -18.37 -26.30
CA GLU A 191 3.87 -18.15 -26.19
C GLU A 191 4.48 -18.95 -25.02
N LEU A 192 3.85 -18.89 -23.84
CA LEU A 192 4.31 -19.61 -22.66
C LEU A 192 4.13 -21.12 -22.82
N LYS A 193 3.03 -21.55 -23.45
CA LYS A 193 2.79 -22.96 -23.79
C LYS A 193 3.89 -23.50 -24.69
N GLN A 194 4.24 -22.79 -25.76
CA GLN A 194 5.33 -23.19 -26.66
C GLN A 194 6.68 -23.17 -25.94
N ALA A 195 6.94 -22.17 -25.10
CA ALA A 195 8.16 -22.11 -24.30
C ALA A 195 8.28 -23.29 -23.32
N ALA A 196 7.19 -23.68 -22.66
CA ALA A 196 7.15 -24.84 -21.77
C ALA A 196 7.43 -26.15 -22.54
N LEU A 197 6.68 -26.37 -23.63
CA LEU A 197 6.84 -27.56 -24.48
C LEU A 197 8.25 -27.66 -25.08
N GLY A 198 8.81 -26.55 -25.57
CA GLY A 198 10.17 -26.48 -26.12
C GLY A 198 11.26 -26.78 -25.09
N ARG A 199 10.96 -26.71 -23.80
CA ARG A 199 11.87 -27.07 -22.69
C ARG A 199 11.55 -28.44 -22.09
N GLY A 200 10.69 -29.24 -22.74
CA GLY A 200 10.33 -30.58 -22.28
C GLY A 200 9.35 -30.59 -21.10
N VAL A 201 8.69 -29.48 -20.79
CA VAL A 201 7.65 -29.39 -19.76
C VAL A 201 6.31 -29.75 -20.40
N THR A 202 5.60 -30.73 -19.81
CA THR A 202 4.26 -31.10 -20.26
C THR A 202 3.26 -30.02 -19.83
N VAL A 203 2.35 -29.62 -20.71
CA VAL A 203 1.33 -28.61 -20.38
C VAL A 203 -0.03 -29.28 -20.26
N LEU A 204 -0.70 -29.08 -19.12
CA LEU A 204 -2.08 -29.53 -18.92
C LEU A 204 -2.99 -28.31 -18.95
N GLN A 205 -3.92 -28.29 -19.90
CA GLN A 205 -4.98 -27.27 -19.95
C GLN A 205 -6.30 -27.94 -19.64
N ARG A 206 -7.19 -27.20 -18.98
CA ARG A 206 -8.56 -27.64 -18.81
C ARG A 206 -9.21 -27.83 -20.19
N LYS A 207 -9.62 -29.06 -20.49
CA LYS A 207 -10.42 -29.42 -21.68
C LYS A 207 -11.74 -29.99 -21.16
N GLY A 208 -12.85 -29.34 -21.47
CA GLY A 208 -14.16 -29.70 -20.93
C GLY A 208 -14.97 -30.59 -21.86
N ASP A 209 -15.62 -31.60 -21.29
CA ASP A 209 -17.07 -31.80 -21.31
C ASP A 209 -17.48 -32.14 -19.87
N VAL A 210 -17.81 -31.14 -19.04
CA VAL A 210 -18.23 -31.36 -17.64
C VAL A 210 -19.67 -30.91 -17.51
N ILE A 211 -20.60 -31.71 -18.05
CA ILE A 211 -22.03 -31.57 -17.81
C ILE A 211 -22.53 -32.90 -17.22
N GLU A 212 -22.79 -32.91 -15.92
CA GLU A 212 -23.62 -33.93 -15.29
C GLU A 212 -25.08 -33.45 -15.38
N THR A 213 -25.91 -34.16 -16.14
CA THR A 213 -27.34 -33.86 -16.25
C THR A 213 -28.09 -34.83 -15.36
N LEU A 214 -28.66 -34.34 -14.26
CA LEU A 214 -29.66 -35.08 -13.50
C LEU A 214 -31.03 -34.63 -13.98
N ALA A 215 -31.76 -35.54 -14.65
CA ALA A 215 -33.14 -35.30 -15.06
C ALA A 215 -34.10 -35.55 -13.89
N ALA A 216 -35.20 -34.78 -13.87
CA ALA A 216 -36.30 -34.93 -12.90
C ALA A 216 -37.13 -36.19 -13.16
#